data_AF-A0A8H7LLY5-F1
#
_entry.id   AF-A0A8H7LLY5-F1
#
_cell.length_a   1.000
_cell.length_b   1.000
_cell.length_c   1.000
_cell.angle_alpha   90.00
_cell.angle_beta   90.00
_cell.angle_gamma   90.00
#
_symmetry.space_group_name_H-M   'P 1'
#
loop_
_entity.id
_entity.type
_entity.pdbx_description
1 polymer ?
#
loop_
_entity_poly.entity_id
_entity_poly.type
_entity_poly.pdbx_seq_one_letter_code
_entity_poly.pdbx_strand_id
1 'polypeptide(L)'
;MSSEYTIIITDNTFKLSQLQIEFDSPNLFTSYFIRPAGQKAPRQLEVSRDPYLFTIILRYLNGYQVLPLHPGLIPPYCTLEAALADLVADARFYKLNGLLKLLTSNKNQEDQGDGTIIRYAKIVGDYMTKPNQFEPTQDFSAVVPNFTLKLSSEEQCQMFSKQSNFRAVPKTKDGGSADIFYVCFLYERIIHEVLQRDGYALHVDHCEQLGWIRSQVTPAPNIALNASVRTVHGGREAYINRGAIFSSVEPYHDPNATHKMKDTTDTYTIVVRDRFFKLTKAQMQRDAPNYFTSHFLDSSGQCLTRIMEISRDPFLFELVLKYLNGYQIFPIHPTLVPPCSTPETAIGDLRADAEFYQLKELVNLCKSKEAPKSAPTVRFTSSQIAVITGYFNSTADGIAPSESFEQYISRFYPTLLSKEHHKVASADMLTLASAAPSQLSRFLIVNGWSERIVRTVVKRDMSSVERWELLGWKRDVSTPGVRHVILFVKIWTAPGFAIN
;
A
#
# COMPACT_ATOMS: atom_id res chain seq x y z
N MET A 1 -10.39 22.95 40.66
CA MET A 1 -10.49 21.63 39.99
C MET A 1 -10.63 21.90 38.49
N SER A 2 -9.81 21.26 37.65
CA SER A 2 -9.90 21.45 36.19
C SER A 2 -11.26 20.94 35.71
N SER A 3 -11.97 21.73 34.93
CA SER A 3 -13.24 21.31 34.32
C SER A 3 -12.97 20.19 33.33
N GLU A 4 -13.54 19.00 33.59
CA GLU A 4 -13.49 17.85 32.70
C GLU A 4 -14.75 17.83 31.82
N TYR A 5 -14.55 17.67 30.52
CA TYR A 5 -15.59 17.57 29.49
C TYR A 5 -15.60 16.14 28.93
N THR A 6 -16.80 15.65 28.62
CA THR A 6 -17.02 14.30 28.10
C THR A 6 -17.41 14.37 26.62
N ILE A 7 -16.70 13.65 25.76
CA ILE A 7 -17.02 13.50 24.34
C ILE A 7 -17.31 12.03 24.09
N ILE A 8 -18.47 11.70 23.54
CA ILE A 8 -18.85 10.33 23.17
C ILE A 8 -18.80 10.21 21.65
N ILE A 9 -17.96 9.30 21.15
CA ILE A 9 -17.79 9.00 19.72
C ILE A 9 -18.19 7.55 19.47
N THR A 10 -19.36 7.31 18.86
CA THR A 10 -19.87 5.96 18.55
C THR A 10 -19.67 5.00 19.74
N ASP A 11 -20.29 5.35 20.87
CA ASP A 11 -20.25 4.66 22.17
C ASP A 11 -18.92 4.69 22.94
N ASN A 12 -17.84 5.22 22.36
CA ASN A 12 -16.56 5.39 23.05
C ASN A 12 -16.53 6.72 23.78
N THR A 13 -16.20 6.70 25.07
CA THR A 13 -16.16 7.90 25.91
C THR A 13 -14.74 8.43 26.06
N PHE A 14 -14.54 9.69 25.70
CA PHE A 14 -13.29 10.43 25.83
C PHE A 14 -13.46 11.57 26.82
N LYS A 15 -12.48 11.75 27.71
CA LYS A 15 -12.45 12.81 28.71
C LYS A 15 -11.37 13.82 28.35
N LEU A 16 -11.76 15.08 28.24
CA LEU A 16 -10.87 16.18 27.88
C LEU A 16 -10.95 17.28 28.93
N SER A 17 -9.80 17.85 29.25
CA SER A 17 -9.66 19.07 30.05
C SER A 17 -9.88 20.32 29.20
N GLN A 18 -10.07 21.45 29.86
CA GLN A 18 -10.17 22.75 29.20
C GLN A 18 -8.96 23.07 28.31
N LEU A 19 -7.75 22.80 28.78
CA LEU A 19 -6.53 23.04 28.00
C LEU A 19 -6.49 22.24 26.70
N GLN A 20 -6.95 20.98 26.73
CA GLN A 20 -6.98 20.13 25.52
C GLN A 20 -7.98 20.65 24.49
N ILE A 21 -9.18 21.08 24.92
CA ILE A 21 -10.16 21.62 23.96
C ILE A 21 -9.75 22.98 23.42
N GLU A 22 -8.98 23.77 24.17
CA GLU A 22 -8.47 25.09 23.74
C GLU A 22 -7.20 25.01 22.87
N PHE A 23 -6.53 23.86 22.81
CA PHE A 23 -5.23 23.69 22.15
C PHE A 23 -5.19 24.18 20.69
N ASP A 24 -6.22 23.86 19.91
CA ASP A 24 -6.38 24.29 18.51
C ASP A 24 -7.66 25.15 18.37
N SER A 25 -7.81 26.14 19.25
CA SER A 25 -8.94 27.07 19.26
C SER A 25 -8.78 28.17 18.18
N PRO A 26 -9.86 28.66 17.55
CA PRO A 26 -11.26 28.25 17.73
C PRO A 26 -11.60 26.94 17.03
N ASN A 27 -12.34 26.07 17.70
CA ASN A 27 -12.79 24.79 17.17
C ASN A 27 -14.21 24.42 17.66
N LEU A 28 -14.74 23.27 17.23
CA LEU A 28 -16.06 22.79 17.63
C LEU A 28 -16.22 22.67 19.15
N PHE A 29 -15.19 22.17 19.84
CA PHE A 29 -15.25 21.93 21.29
C PHE A 29 -15.28 23.22 22.08
N THR A 30 -14.43 24.20 21.75
CA THR A 30 -14.48 25.51 22.41
C THR A 30 -15.80 26.21 22.15
N SER A 31 -16.32 26.14 20.92
CA SER A 31 -17.64 26.69 20.56
C SER A 31 -18.79 26.05 21.37
N TYR A 32 -18.70 24.75 21.66
CA TYR A 32 -19.76 23.99 22.29
C TYR A 32 -19.71 24.05 23.83
N PHE A 33 -18.53 23.85 24.41
CA PHE A 33 -18.33 23.76 25.87
C PHE A 33 -18.09 25.12 26.53
N ILE A 34 -17.43 26.07 25.85
CA ILE A 34 -17.06 27.36 26.44
C ILE A 34 -18.11 28.39 26.03
N ARG A 35 -19.05 28.66 26.94
CA ARG A 35 -20.10 29.68 26.75
C ARG A 35 -19.78 30.98 27.48
N PRO A 36 -20.32 32.13 27.02
CA PRO A 36 -20.24 33.39 27.73
C PRO A 36 -20.77 33.27 29.17
N ALA A 37 -20.22 34.10 30.07
CA ALA A 37 -20.57 34.10 31.49
C ALA A 37 -22.09 34.18 31.70
N GLY A 38 -22.63 33.30 32.56
CA GLY A 38 -24.05 33.25 32.91
C GLY A 38 -24.86 32.15 32.23
N GLN A 39 -24.32 31.42 31.25
CA GLN A 39 -24.98 30.24 30.67
C GLN A 39 -24.41 28.93 31.24
N LYS A 40 -25.30 27.98 31.57
CA LYS A 40 -24.91 26.63 31.98
C LYS A 40 -24.28 25.91 30.78
N ALA A 41 -22.97 25.70 30.83
CA ALA A 41 -22.25 24.97 29.79
C ALA A 41 -22.65 23.48 29.80
N PRO A 42 -22.89 22.86 28.63
CA PRO A 42 -23.00 21.41 28.55
C PRO A 42 -21.67 20.79 29.02
N ARG A 43 -21.72 19.60 29.61
CA ARG A 43 -20.51 18.83 29.97
C ARG A 43 -20.28 17.62 29.07
N GLN A 44 -21.23 17.35 28.18
CA GLN A 44 -21.23 16.18 27.33
C GLN A 44 -21.56 16.57 25.89
N LEU A 45 -20.80 16.03 24.95
CA LEU A 45 -21.02 16.12 23.51
C LEU A 45 -20.99 14.72 22.92
N GLU A 46 -22.06 14.32 22.23
CA GLU A 46 -22.11 13.07 21.48
C GLU A 46 -21.95 13.36 19.98
N VAL A 47 -21.07 12.62 19.31
CA VAL A 47 -20.79 12.79 17.88
C VAL A 47 -20.68 11.42 17.22
N SER A 48 -21.31 11.25 16.07
CA SER A 48 -21.21 10.02 15.27
C SER A 48 -20.00 10.10 14.32
N ARG A 49 -18.79 9.95 14.86
CA ARG A 49 -17.52 9.87 14.11
C ARG A 49 -16.78 8.56 14.42
N ASP A 50 -15.63 8.39 13.79
CA ASP A 50 -14.77 7.23 13.96
C ASP A 50 -13.94 7.35 15.26
N PRO A 51 -14.09 6.42 16.24
CA PRO A 51 -13.39 6.51 17.52
C PRO A 51 -11.87 6.25 17.41
N TYR A 52 -11.41 5.49 16.40
CA TYR A 52 -9.98 5.25 16.17
C TYR A 52 -9.30 6.50 15.65
N LEU A 53 -9.91 7.18 14.67
CA LEU A 53 -9.41 8.48 14.19
C LEU A 53 -9.46 9.54 15.29
N PHE A 54 -10.51 9.54 16.12
CA PHE A 54 -10.59 10.45 17.26
C PHE A 54 -9.47 10.22 18.28
N THR A 55 -8.95 9.00 18.41
CA THR A 55 -7.78 8.72 19.27
C THR A 55 -6.52 9.44 18.76
N ILE A 56 -6.36 9.56 17.44
CA ILE A 56 -5.27 10.35 16.82
C ILE A 56 -5.48 11.84 17.12
N ILE A 57 -6.72 12.34 16.98
CA ILE A 57 -7.08 13.73 17.30
C ILE A 57 -6.82 14.03 18.77
N LEU A 58 -7.16 13.12 19.68
CA LEU A 58 -6.89 13.30 21.10
C LEU A 58 -5.39 13.41 21.40
N ARG A 59 -4.55 12.63 20.70
CA ARG A 59 -3.09 12.79 20.80
C ARG A 59 -2.63 14.16 20.30
N TYR A 60 -3.19 14.64 19.20
CA TYR A 60 -2.92 15.99 18.71
C TYR A 60 -3.33 17.07 19.72
N LEU A 61 -4.52 16.98 20.31
CA LEU A 61 -5.02 17.91 21.33
C LEU A 61 -4.24 17.85 22.66
N ASN A 62 -3.50 16.76 22.88
CA ASN A 62 -2.52 16.65 23.97
C ASN A 62 -1.17 17.30 23.65
N GLY A 63 -1.01 17.89 22.46
CA GLY A 63 0.24 18.51 22.00
C GLY A 63 1.26 17.53 21.43
N TYR A 64 0.91 16.25 21.20
CA TYR A 64 1.83 15.30 20.57
C TYR A 64 1.95 15.54 19.07
N GLN A 65 3.16 15.33 18.54
CA GLN A 65 3.37 15.23 17.11
C GLN A 65 2.73 13.94 16.58
N VAL A 66 1.74 14.09 15.70
CA VAL A 66 1.01 12.95 15.11
C VAL A 66 1.52 12.54 13.73
N LEU A 67 2.37 13.35 13.09
CA LEU A 67 2.98 13.04 11.79
C LEU A 67 4.51 12.83 11.88
N PRO A 68 5.06 11.84 11.15
CA PRO A 68 4.36 10.86 10.31
C PRO A 68 3.48 9.91 11.15
N LEU A 69 2.33 9.47 10.60
CA LEU A 69 1.44 8.56 11.32
C LEU A 69 2.15 7.23 11.58
N HIS A 70 2.24 6.87 12.85
CA HIS A 70 2.78 5.57 13.24
C HIS A 70 1.83 4.45 12.79
N PRO A 71 2.31 3.32 12.23
CA PRO A 71 1.46 2.23 11.76
C PRO A 71 0.46 1.71 12.79
N GLY A 72 0.90 1.60 14.06
CA GLY A 72 0.02 1.18 15.17
C GLY A 72 -1.07 2.18 15.58
N LEU A 73 -1.12 3.37 14.98
CA LEU A 73 -2.21 4.34 15.16
C LEU A 73 -3.21 4.33 13.99
N ILE A 74 -2.87 3.66 12.89
CA ILE A 74 -3.75 3.55 11.73
C ILE A 74 -4.91 2.62 12.14
N PRO A 75 -6.19 3.02 11.93
CA PRO A 75 -7.31 2.14 12.19
C PRO A 75 -7.12 0.80 11.46
N PRO A 76 -7.46 -0.34 12.08
CA PRO A 76 -7.19 -1.67 11.49
C PRO A 76 -7.95 -1.94 10.19
N TYR A 77 -8.87 -1.05 9.82
CA TYR A 77 -9.68 -1.09 8.61
C TYR A 77 -9.35 0.02 7.59
N CYS A 78 -8.25 0.74 7.76
CA CYS A 78 -7.83 1.80 6.84
C CYS A 78 -6.40 1.55 6.36
N THR A 79 -6.10 1.94 5.13
CA THR A 79 -4.70 2.16 4.72
C THR A 79 -4.19 3.47 5.32
N LEU A 80 -2.88 3.71 5.25
CA LEU A 80 -2.29 4.97 5.69
C LEU A 80 -2.91 6.17 4.96
N GLU A 81 -3.06 6.06 3.65
CA GLU A 81 -3.59 7.12 2.79
C GLU A 81 -5.05 7.42 3.12
N ALA A 82 -5.86 6.37 3.31
CA ALA A 82 -7.25 6.50 3.72
C ALA A 82 -7.36 7.13 5.12
N ALA A 83 -6.54 6.68 6.08
CA ALA A 83 -6.52 7.25 7.42
C ALA A 83 -6.13 8.73 7.42
N LEU A 84 -5.16 9.15 6.59
CA LEU A 84 -4.80 10.56 6.42
C LEU A 84 -5.94 11.37 5.80
N ALA A 85 -6.60 10.85 4.76
CA ALA A 85 -7.73 11.51 4.11
C ALA A 85 -8.93 11.66 5.06
N ASP A 86 -9.25 10.63 5.82
CA ASP A 86 -10.33 10.62 6.80
C ASP A 86 -10.02 11.53 7.99
N LEU A 87 -8.76 11.58 8.44
CA LEU A 87 -8.32 12.50 9.48
C LEU A 87 -8.41 13.96 9.02
N VAL A 88 -8.18 14.24 7.74
CA VAL A 88 -8.44 15.57 7.15
C VAL A 88 -9.94 15.90 7.18
N ALA A 89 -10.81 14.93 6.89
CA ALA A 89 -12.26 15.12 6.99
C ALA A 89 -12.68 15.44 8.44
N ASP A 90 -12.15 14.71 9.42
CA ASP A 90 -12.41 14.96 10.84
C ASP A 90 -11.84 16.30 11.31
N ALA A 91 -10.62 16.67 10.91
CA ALA A 91 -10.04 17.96 11.24
C ALA A 91 -10.92 19.12 10.76
N ARG A 92 -11.50 19.03 9.56
CA ARG A 92 -12.49 20.00 9.06
C ARG A 92 -13.78 19.99 9.88
N PHE A 93 -14.32 18.80 10.17
CA PHE A 93 -15.56 18.65 10.94
C PHE A 93 -15.43 19.31 12.32
N TYR A 94 -14.34 19.01 13.03
CA TYR A 94 -14.06 19.57 14.35
C TYR A 94 -13.53 21.01 14.30
N LYS A 95 -13.28 21.57 13.11
CA LYS A 95 -12.68 22.90 12.90
C LYS A 95 -11.30 23.03 13.57
N LEU A 96 -10.49 21.98 13.51
CA LEU A 96 -9.12 21.93 14.02
C LEU A 96 -8.17 22.46 12.94
N ASN A 97 -8.05 23.78 12.86
CA ASN A 97 -7.34 24.45 11.77
C ASN A 97 -5.82 24.17 11.79
N GLY A 98 -5.22 24.08 12.98
CA GLY A 98 -3.82 23.70 13.15
C GLY A 98 -3.56 22.29 12.66
N LEU A 99 -4.41 21.32 13.02
CA LEU A 99 -4.30 19.94 12.52
C LEU A 99 -4.51 19.88 11.01
N LEU A 100 -5.52 20.60 10.49
CA LEU A 100 -5.80 20.64 9.06
C LEU A 100 -4.62 21.20 8.26
N LYS A 101 -3.98 22.28 8.75
CA LYS A 101 -2.77 22.86 8.16
C LYS A 101 -1.62 21.86 8.17
N LEU A 102 -1.42 21.15 9.28
CA LEU A 102 -0.37 20.14 9.42
C LEU A 102 -0.55 18.97 8.43
N LEU A 103 -1.78 18.49 8.25
CA LEU A 103 -2.10 17.40 7.32
C LEU A 103 -2.01 17.81 5.84
N THR A 104 -2.34 19.07 5.53
CA THR A 104 -2.30 19.58 4.15
C THR A 104 -0.92 20.12 3.74
N SER A 105 -0.15 20.70 4.67
CA SER A 105 1.21 21.20 4.37
C SER A 105 2.17 20.07 3.99
N ASN A 106 1.94 18.86 4.51
CA ASN A 106 2.76 17.69 4.17
C ASN A 106 2.58 17.29 2.69
N LYS A 107 1.38 17.46 2.13
CA LYS A 107 1.13 17.19 0.70
C LYS A 107 1.85 18.15 -0.23
N ASN A 108 1.99 19.42 0.16
CA ASN A 108 2.68 20.41 -0.67
C ASN A 108 4.20 20.20 -0.75
N GLN A 109 4.80 19.41 0.13
CA GLN A 109 6.18 18.95 -0.02
C GLN A 109 6.29 17.76 -0.99
N GLU A 110 5.21 17.01 -1.21
CA GLU A 110 5.14 15.89 -2.14
C GLU A 110 4.67 16.32 -3.56
N ASP A 111 3.80 17.33 -3.67
CA ASP A 111 3.21 17.76 -4.96
C ASP A 111 4.02 18.85 -5.71
N GLN A 112 5.12 19.39 -5.17
CA GLN A 112 6.00 20.33 -5.91
C GLN A 112 7.06 19.65 -6.79
N GLY A 113 7.01 18.32 -6.91
CA GLY A 113 7.71 17.62 -7.98
C GLY A 113 7.01 16.32 -8.28
N ASP A 114 6.64 16.13 -9.54
CA ASP A 114 6.43 14.82 -10.21
C ASP A 114 7.72 13.95 -10.21
N GLY A 115 8.56 14.15 -9.19
CA GLY A 115 9.80 13.46 -8.97
C GLY A 115 9.48 12.25 -8.12
N THR A 116 9.59 11.09 -8.75
CA THR A 116 9.87 9.83 -8.06
C THR A 116 10.57 10.08 -6.72
N ILE A 117 9.88 9.82 -5.60
CA ILE A 117 10.48 10.01 -4.28
C ILE A 117 11.52 8.92 -4.10
N ILE A 118 12.78 9.29 -4.29
CA ILE A 118 13.90 8.40 -4.07
C ILE A 118 14.21 8.42 -2.59
N ARG A 119 13.93 7.32 -1.88
CA ARG A 119 14.36 7.16 -0.49
C ARG A 119 15.57 6.26 -0.43
N TYR A 120 16.55 6.69 0.33
CA TYR A 120 17.73 5.89 0.62
C TYR A 120 17.55 5.21 1.97
N ALA A 121 17.91 3.94 2.06
CA ALA A 121 17.88 3.19 3.30
C ALA A 121 19.20 2.45 3.52
N LYS A 122 19.60 2.33 4.78
CA LYS A 122 20.71 1.54 5.25
C LYS A 122 20.16 0.36 6.03
N ILE A 123 20.42 -0.85 5.56
CA ILE A 123 20.04 -2.09 6.24
C ILE A 123 21.28 -2.69 6.90
N VAL A 124 21.22 -2.85 8.23
CA VAL A 124 22.32 -3.31 9.08
C VAL A 124 21.91 -4.53 9.86
N GLY A 125 22.66 -5.62 9.74
CA GLY A 125 22.44 -6.84 10.52
C GLY A 125 23.60 -7.80 10.35
N ASP A 126 23.59 -8.85 11.16
CA ASP A 126 24.59 -9.90 11.17
C ASP A 126 23.99 -11.29 10.97
N TYR A 127 24.77 -12.17 10.37
CA TYR A 127 24.45 -13.58 10.24
C TYR A 127 25.73 -14.42 10.19
N MET A 128 25.58 -15.67 10.63
CA MET A 128 26.66 -16.65 10.69
C MET A 128 26.82 -17.34 9.34
N THR A 129 28.06 -17.51 8.87
CA THR A 129 28.39 -18.28 7.66
C THR A 129 29.40 -19.38 7.98
N LYS A 130 29.47 -20.44 7.17
CA LYS A 130 30.62 -21.36 7.27
C LYS A 130 31.87 -20.70 6.68
N PRO A 131 33.09 -21.10 7.09
CA PRO A 131 34.31 -20.60 6.45
C PRO A 131 34.25 -20.79 4.93
N ASN A 132 34.54 -19.73 4.17
CA ASN A 132 34.48 -19.69 2.70
C ASN A 132 33.09 -19.94 2.09
N GLN A 133 32.01 -19.81 2.87
CA GLN A 133 30.63 -19.80 2.36
C GLN A 133 30.00 -18.43 2.57
N PHE A 134 29.10 -18.06 1.66
CA PHE A 134 28.34 -16.81 1.75
C PHE A 134 26.92 -17.03 2.29
N GLU A 135 26.44 -18.27 2.31
CA GLU A 135 25.11 -18.61 2.81
C GLU A 135 25.06 -18.55 4.34
N PRO A 136 23.96 -18.00 4.91
CA PRO A 136 23.71 -18.12 6.33
C PRO A 136 23.64 -19.60 6.74
N THR A 137 24.22 -19.94 7.89
CA THR A 137 24.07 -21.28 8.49
C THR A 137 22.66 -21.53 9.03
N GLN A 138 21.87 -20.48 9.16
CA GLN A 138 20.50 -20.46 9.65
C GLN A 138 19.52 -20.19 8.51
N ASP A 139 18.27 -20.58 8.69
CA ASP A 139 17.19 -20.19 7.78
C ASP A 139 16.99 -18.67 7.77
N PHE A 140 16.56 -18.11 6.64
CA PHE A 140 16.33 -16.68 6.47
C PHE A 140 15.32 -16.13 7.49
N SER A 141 14.30 -16.91 7.83
CA SER A 141 13.31 -16.54 8.84
C SER A 141 13.93 -16.25 10.21
N ALA A 142 15.05 -16.90 10.55
CA ALA A 142 15.81 -16.66 11.77
C ALA A 142 16.86 -15.54 11.62
N VAL A 143 17.26 -15.23 10.39
CA VAL A 143 18.27 -14.20 10.08
C VAL A 143 17.66 -12.81 10.02
N VAL A 144 16.52 -12.65 9.34
CA VAL A 144 15.85 -11.35 9.10
C VAL A 144 15.59 -10.53 10.37
N PRO A 145 15.17 -11.13 11.52
CA PRO A 145 14.99 -10.38 12.76
C PRO A 145 16.23 -9.60 13.25
N ASN A 146 17.44 -10.05 12.91
CA ASN A 146 18.69 -9.39 13.32
C ASN A 146 19.05 -8.18 12.45
N PHE A 147 18.28 -7.91 11.39
CA PHE A 147 18.48 -6.78 10.51
C PHE A 147 17.61 -5.60 10.92
N THR A 148 18.20 -4.42 10.92
CA THR A 148 17.56 -3.13 11.20
C THR A 148 17.60 -2.26 9.94
N LEU A 149 16.46 -1.74 9.53
CA LEU A 149 16.36 -0.74 8.48
C LEU A 149 16.43 0.67 9.08
N LYS A 150 17.30 1.52 8.53
CA LYS A 150 17.38 2.95 8.87
C LYS A 150 17.31 3.78 7.59
N LEU A 151 16.30 4.64 7.48
CA LEU A 151 16.28 5.64 6.41
C LEU A 151 17.53 6.51 6.51
N SER A 152 18.13 6.79 5.36
CA SER A 152 19.36 7.56 5.21
C SER A 152 19.14 8.68 4.21
N SER A 153 19.93 9.74 4.29
CA SER A 153 19.96 10.75 3.23
C SER A 153 20.80 10.29 2.04
N GLU A 154 20.67 10.98 0.91
CA GLU A 154 21.51 10.72 -0.25
C GLU A 154 22.99 10.95 0.08
N GLU A 155 23.31 12.04 0.79
CA GLU A 155 24.67 12.40 1.19
C GLU A 155 25.28 11.31 2.07
N GLN A 156 24.50 10.74 2.99
CA GLN A 156 24.95 9.62 3.81
C GLN A 156 25.28 8.40 2.96
N CYS A 157 24.45 8.07 1.96
CA CYS A 157 24.74 6.98 1.02
C CYS A 157 25.99 7.25 0.18
N GLN A 158 26.17 8.48 -0.30
CA GLN A 158 27.39 8.88 -1.02
C GLN A 158 28.62 8.78 -0.11
N MET A 159 28.51 9.15 1.17
CA MET A 159 29.58 8.94 2.15
C MET A 159 29.91 7.46 2.36
N PHE A 160 28.91 6.59 2.46
CA PHE A 160 29.13 5.14 2.58
C PHE A 160 29.81 4.56 1.33
N SER A 161 29.43 5.01 0.14
CA SER A 161 30.07 4.55 -1.10
C SER A 161 31.55 4.89 -1.23
N LYS A 162 32.03 5.87 -0.45
CA LYS A 162 33.44 6.30 -0.42
C LYS A 162 34.29 5.50 0.57
N GLN A 163 33.71 4.61 1.38
CA GLN A 163 34.48 3.81 2.33
C GLN A 163 35.34 2.78 1.58
N SER A 164 36.58 2.55 2.04
CA SER A 164 37.54 1.64 1.38
C SER A 164 37.09 0.17 1.33
N ASN A 165 36.22 -0.21 2.25
CA ASN A 165 35.59 -1.54 2.34
C ASN A 165 34.19 -1.58 1.70
N PHE A 166 33.71 -0.50 1.10
CA PHE A 166 32.50 -0.52 0.29
C PHE A 166 32.75 -1.36 -0.97
N ARG A 167 31.75 -2.14 -1.34
CA ARG A 167 31.69 -2.94 -2.54
C ARG A 167 30.40 -2.55 -3.26
N ALA A 168 30.54 -1.86 -4.38
CA ALA A 168 29.38 -1.47 -5.19
C ALA A 168 28.73 -2.72 -5.80
N VAL A 169 27.40 -2.71 -5.94
CA VAL A 169 26.73 -3.72 -6.77
C VAL A 169 27.20 -3.54 -8.21
N PRO A 170 27.75 -4.59 -8.86
CA PRO A 170 28.19 -4.48 -10.24
C PRO A 170 27.01 -4.10 -11.14
N LYS A 171 27.09 -2.92 -11.81
CA LYS A 171 26.07 -2.47 -12.77
C LYS A 171 26.13 -3.25 -14.10
N THR A 172 27.34 -3.68 -14.46
CA THR A 172 27.64 -4.53 -15.61
C THR A 172 28.59 -5.64 -15.16
N LYS A 173 28.78 -6.64 -16.02
CA LYS A 173 29.49 -7.87 -15.66
C LYS A 173 31.02 -7.77 -15.79
N ASP A 174 31.53 -6.65 -16.29
CA ASP A 174 32.95 -6.48 -16.57
C ASP A 174 33.72 -6.27 -15.25
N GLY A 175 34.24 -7.37 -14.71
CA GLY A 175 35.25 -7.36 -13.63
C GLY A 175 34.81 -7.91 -12.26
N GLY A 176 33.60 -8.45 -12.09
CA GLY A 176 33.14 -9.00 -10.81
C GLY A 176 33.39 -10.50 -10.65
N SER A 177 33.99 -10.94 -9.54
CA SER A 177 34.04 -12.36 -9.13
C SER A 177 32.62 -12.93 -8.98
N ALA A 178 32.40 -14.21 -9.34
CA ALA A 178 31.10 -14.88 -9.17
C ALA A 178 30.58 -14.81 -7.72
N ASP A 179 31.49 -14.79 -6.76
CA ASP A 179 31.20 -14.64 -5.33
C ASP A 179 30.49 -13.31 -5.01
N ILE A 180 30.85 -12.23 -5.70
CA ILE A 180 30.28 -10.89 -5.52
C ILE A 180 28.83 -10.88 -5.99
N PHE A 181 28.54 -11.55 -7.11
CA PHE A 181 27.17 -11.68 -7.62
C PHE A 181 26.28 -12.52 -6.70
N TYR A 182 26.81 -13.63 -6.17
CA TYR A 182 26.09 -14.48 -5.23
C TYR A 182 25.65 -13.68 -3.99
N VAL A 183 26.57 -12.87 -3.46
CA VAL A 183 26.35 -12.02 -2.29
C VAL A 183 25.28 -10.95 -2.56
N CYS A 184 25.22 -10.37 -3.75
CA CYS A 184 24.16 -9.42 -4.12
C CYS A 184 22.76 -10.06 -4.04
N PHE A 185 22.57 -11.24 -4.64
CA PHE A 185 21.26 -11.92 -4.63
C PHE A 185 20.81 -12.29 -3.22
N LEU A 186 21.74 -12.77 -2.40
CA LEU A 186 21.47 -13.05 -1.00
C LEU A 186 20.98 -11.79 -0.27
N TYR A 187 21.64 -10.65 -0.50
CA TYR A 187 21.27 -9.38 0.11
C TYR A 187 19.96 -8.82 -0.42
N GLU A 188 19.67 -8.94 -1.71
CA GLU A 188 18.39 -8.54 -2.29
C GLU A 188 17.23 -9.25 -1.58
N ARG A 189 17.36 -10.55 -1.31
CA ARG A 189 16.36 -11.30 -0.54
C ARG A 189 16.21 -10.79 0.89
N ILE A 190 17.32 -10.57 1.61
CA ILE A 190 17.28 -10.01 2.97
C ILE A 190 16.62 -8.63 2.97
N ILE A 191 16.95 -7.78 2.00
CA ILE A 191 16.38 -6.44 1.84
C ILE A 191 14.86 -6.52 1.66
N HIS A 192 14.38 -7.41 0.79
CA HIS A 192 12.94 -7.60 0.57
C HIS A 192 12.21 -8.05 1.84
N GLU A 193 12.74 -9.05 2.55
CA GLU A 193 12.14 -9.55 3.79
C GLU A 193 12.13 -8.49 4.90
N VAL A 194 13.20 -7.70 5.03
CA VAL A 194 13.27 -6.59 6.00
C VAL A 194 12.27 -5.49 5.64
N LEU A 195 12.17 -5.10 4.36
CA LEU A 195 11.18 -4.13 3.89
C LEU A 195 9.75 -4.62 4.14
N GLN A 196 9.49 -5.91 3.95
CA GLN A 196 8.18 -6.50 4.21
C GLN A 196 7.84 -6.52 5.70
N ARG A 197 8.77 -6.97 6.54
CA ARG A 197 8.63 -6.99 8.00
C ARG A 197 8.35 -5.59 8.55
N ASP A 198 9.03 -4.58 8.04
CA ASP A 198 8.94 -3.19 8.53
C ASP A 198 7.81 -2.40 7.85
N GLY A 199 6.97 -3.05 7.04
CA GLY A 199 5.78 -2.45 6.42
C GLY A 199 6.05 -1.57 5.21
N TYR A 200 7.28 -1.55 4.68
CA TYR A 200 7.66 -0.78 3.50
C TYR A 200 7.37 -1.49 2.18
N ALA A 201 7.19 -2.82 2.17
CA ALA A 201 7.00 -3.59 0.93
C ALA A 201 5.76 -3.18 0.11
N LEU A 202 4.72 -2.64 0.75
CA LEU A 202 3.52 -2.16 0.05
C LEU A 202 3.71 -0.82 -0.68
N HIS A 203 4.82 -0.12 -0.40
CA HIS A 203 5.06 1.24 -0.90
C HIS A 203 6.26 1.34 -1.87
N VAL A 204 7.07 0.28 -2.01
CA VAL A 204 8.27 0.29 -2.84
C VAL A 204 7.98 -0.34 -4.20
N ASP A 205 7.83 0.48 -5.24
CA ASP A 205 7.63 -0.01 -6.62
C ASP A 205 8.91 -0.64 -7.19
N HIS A 206 10.06 -0.06 -6.82
CA HIS A 206 11.37 -0.55 -7.24
C HIS A 206 12.41 -0.34 -6.15
N CYS A 207 13.24 -1.36 -5.94
CA CYS A 207 14.32 -1.40 -4.96
C CYS A 207 15.63 -1.70 -5.70
N GLU A 208 16.59 -0.79 -5.65
CA GLU A 208 17.93 -0.96 -6.23
C GLU A 208 18.97 -1.00 -5.09
N GLN A 209 19.71 -2.10 -4.99
CA GLN A 209 20.84 -2.19 -4.08
C GLN A 209 22.05 -1.45 -4.68
N LEU A 210 22.60 -0.48 -3.95
CA LEU A 210 23.74 0.34 -4.40
C LEU A 210 25.09 -0.31 -4.07
N GLY A 211 25.18 -1.07 -2.99
CA GLY A 211 26.40 -1.75 -2.56
C GLY A 211 26.28 -2.34 -1.16
N TRP A 212 27.39 -2.87 -0.66
CA TRP A 212 27.51 -3.36 0.71
C TRP A 212 28.88 -3.06 1.31
N ILE A 213 28.95 -3.04 2.63
CA ILE A 213 30.20 -3.06 3.39
C ILE A 213 30.24 -4.38 4.14
N ARG A 214 31.39 -5.07 4.08
CA ARG A 214 31.66 -6.25 4.91
C ARG A 214 32.57 -5.83 6.06
N SER A 215 32.07 -5.95 7.29
CA SER A 215 32.93 -5.89 8.48
C SER A 215 33.36 -7.30 8.84
N GLN A 216 34.66 -7.58 8.90
CA GLN A 216 35.18 -8.82 9.49
C GLN A 216 35.34 -8.58 11.00
N VAL A 217 34.50 -9.22 11.81
CA VAL A 217 34.69 -9.27 13.26
C VAL A 217 35.47 -10.54 13.57
N THR A 218 36.69 -10.42 14.08
CA THR A 218 37.54 -11.55 14.53
C THR A 218 36.97 -12.24 15.78
N PRO A 219 37.22 -13.55 16.02
CA PRO A 219 37.24 -14.69 15.11
C PRO A 219 35.95 -15.52 15.33
N ALA A 220 34.82 -15.02 14.85
CA ALA A 220 33.65 -15.82 14.54
C ALA A 220 33.10 -15.30 13.21
N PRO A 221 32.51 -16.13 12.34
CA PRO A 221 32.17 -15.74 10.97
C PRO A 221 30.89 -14.90 10.95
N ASN A 222 30.93 -13.73 11.58
CA ASN A 222 29.88 -12.72 11.57
C ASN A 222 30.11 -11.78 10.38
N ILE A 223 29.13 -11.72 9.49
CA ILE A 223 29.09 -10.77 8.38
C ILE A 223 28.13 -9.64 8.76
N ALA A 224 28.66 -8.44 9.01
CA ALA A 224 27.81 -7.25 9.11
C ALA A 224 27.48 -6.76 7.70
N LEU A 225 26.19 -6.67 7.35
CA LEU A 225 25.71 -6.03 6.12
C LEU A 225 25.55 -4.53 6.36
N ASN A 226 25.94 -3.71 5.38
CA ASN A 226 25.42 -2.35 5.25
C ASN A 226 24.96 -2.17 3.81
N ALA A 227 23.71 -2.52 3.52
CA ALA A 227 23.18 -2.32 2.17
C ALA A 227 22.60 -0.90 2.06
N SER A 228 23.09 -0.13 1.09
CA SER A 228 22.43 1.11 0.68
C SER A 228 21.39 0.76 -0.39
N VAL A 229 20.13 1.06 -0.12
CA VAL A 229 19.01 0.73 -0.99
C VAL A 229 18.39 2.02 -1.48
N ARG A 230 18.19 2.12 -2.79
CA ARG A 230 17.42 3.16 -3.44
C ARG A 230 16.02 2.62 -3.69
N THR A 231 15.01 3.22 -3.07
CA THR A 231 13.61 2.87 -3.33
C THR A 231 12.96 3.96 -4.17
N VAL A 232 12.23 3.57 -5.20
CA VAL A 232 11.53 4.43 -6.15
C VAL A 232 10.04 4.22 -5.97
N HIS A 233 9.29 5.31 -5.81
CA HIS A 233 7.83 5.32 -5.72
C HIS A 233 7.32 6.16 -6.92
N GLY A 234 6.49 5.60 -7.80
CA GLY A 234 5.91 6.34 -8.93
C GLY A 234 5.34 5.49 -10.07
N GLY A 235 4.08 5.78 -10.43
CA GLY A 235 3.29 5.17 -11.51
C GLY A 235 3.67 5.60 -12.93
N ARG A 236 3.13 4.87 -13.92
CA ARG A 236 3.48 4.96 -15.36
C ARG A 236 2.73 6.08 -16.12
N GLU A 237 3.54 6.92 -16.79
CA GLU A 237 3.50 7.48 -18.16
C GLU A 237 2.20 8.05 -18.80
N ALA A 238 2.23 9.34 -19.23
CA ALA A 238 2.46 9.80 -20.63
C ALA A 238 2.00 11.27 -20.88
N TYR A 239 2.76 11.98 -21.73
CA TYR A 239 2.90 13.43 -21.97
C TYR A 239 1.68 14.28 -22.44
N ILE A 240 1.67 15.59 -22.10
CA ILE A 240 1.97 16.77 -22.99
C ILE A 240 1.80 18.07 -22.18
N ASN A 241 2.73 19.00 -22.42
CA ASN A 241 2.94 20.29 -21.74
C ASN A 241 2.18 21.44 -22.46
N ARG A 242 1.50 22.35 -21.73
CA ARG A 242 1.57 23.82 -21.94
C ARG A 242 0.63 24.63 -21.02
N GLY A 243 1.25 25.48 -20.19
CA GLY A 243 0.96 26.91 -20.06
C GLY A 243 -0.25 27.34 -19.22
N ALA A 244 0.00 28.04 -18.10
CA ALA A 244 -0.26 29.48 -17.99
C ALA A 244 0.00 30.04 -16.57
N ILE A 245 0.32 31.32 -16.59
CA ILE A 245 0.63 32.29 -15.55
C ILE A 245 -0.53 32.42 -14.53
N PHE A 246 -0.22 32.48 -13.22
CA PHE A 246 -1.19 32.85 -12.19
C PHE A 246 -1.09 34.33 -11.83
N SER A 247 -2.22 35.04 -11.95
CA SER A 247 -2.48 36.32 -11.28
C SER A 247 -3.05 36.08 -9.88
N SER A 248 -2.57 36.85 -8.91
CA SER A 248 -3.02 36.90 -7.53
C SER A 248 -4.49 37.29 -7.39
N VAL A 249 -5.23 36.58 -6.54
CA VAL A 249 -6.51 37.06 -5.98
C VAL A 249 -6.48 36.82 -4.46
N GLU A 250 -6.59 37.92 -3.71
CA GLU A 250 -6.74 37.93 -2.25
C GLU A 250 -8.12 37.39 -1.82
N PRO A 251 -8.27 36.81 -0.61
CA PRO A 251 -9.56 36.33 -0.14
C PRO A 251 -10.44 37.47 0.36
N TYR A 252 -11.68 37.50 -0.13
CA TYR A 252 -12.76 38.35 0.31
C TYR A 252 -13.29 37.91 1.69
N HIS A 253 -13.32 38.83 2.66
CA HIS A 253 -13.99 38.67 3.94
C HIS A 253 -15.48 39.06 3.80
N ASP A 254 -16.40 38.14 4.08
CA ASP A 254 -17.82 38.47 4.28
C ASP A 254 -18.10 38.69 5.79
N PRO A 255 -18.49 39.90 6.23
CA PRO A 255 -18.73 40.22 7.64
C PRO A 255 -20.14 39.88 8.17
N ASN A 256 -21.03 39.19 7.42
CA ASN A 256 -22.43 39.01 7.85
C ASN A 256 -22.90 37.60 8.24
N ALA A 257 -22.01 36.62 8.43
CA ALA A 257 -22.40 35.28 8.86
C ALA A 257 -22.58 35.14 10.39
N THR A 258 -23.54 35.87 10.99
CA THR A 258 -24.05 35.56 12.35
C THR A 258 -25.31 34.72 12.27
N HIS A 259 -25.23 33.57 11.59
CA HIS A 259 -26.25 32.53 11.75
C HIS A 259 -25.91 31.71 13.01
N LYS A 260 -26.68 31.92 14.08
CA LYS A 260 -26.67 31.06 15.28
C LYS A 260 -26.73 29.60 14.82
N MET A 261 -25.64 28.83 14.98
CA MET A 261 -25.64 27.36 14.87
C MET A 261 -26.55 26.80 15.96
N LYS A 262 -27.87 26.80 15.73
CA LYS A 262 -28.86 26.39 16.72
C LYS A 262 -29.35 24.94 16.54
N ASP A 263 -29.08 24.28 15.41
CA ASP A 263 -29.68 22.97 15.08
C ASP A 263 -28.70 21.93 14.49
N THR A 264 -27.50 21.73 15.08
CA THR A 264 -26.64 20.59 14.69
C THR A 264 -26.76 19.38 15.62
N THR A 265 -27.59 19.45 16.67
CA THR A 265 -27.73 18.39 17.68
C THR A 265 -28.94 17.50 17.50
N ASP A 266 -29.83 17.79 16.56
CA ASP A 266 -30.95 16.91 16.27
C ASP A 266 -30.43 15.61 15.66
N THR A 267 -30.60 14.54 16.44
CA THR A 267 -30.26 13.17 16.09
C THR A 267 -31.54 12.42 15.72
N TYR A 268 -31.44 11.64 14.66
CA TYR A 268 -32.49 10.82 14.07
C TYR A 268 -32.03 9.37 14.15
N THR A 269 -32.89 8.50 14.63
CA THR A 269 -32.58 7.08 14.81
C THR A 269 -33.03 6.30 13.59
N ILE A 270 -32.13 5.51 13.03
CA ILE A 270 -32.43 4.55 11.97
C ILE A 270 -32.20 3.16 12.54
N VAL A 271 -33.24 2.34 12.51
CA VAL A 271 -33.19 0.94 12.90
C VAL A 271 -33.04 0.11 11.63
N VAL A 272 -31.87 -0.48 11.41
CA VAL A 272 -31.64 -1.38 10.28
C VAL A 272 -31.64 -2.81 10.82
N ARG A 273 -32.73 -3.54 10.57
CA ARG A 273 -33.04 -4.81 11.24
C ARG A 273 -33.05 -4.66 12.77
N ASP A 274 -32.03 -5.16 13.45
CA ASP A 274 -31.87 -5.17 14.91
C ASP A 274 -30.79 -4.19 15.39
N ARG A 275 -30.22 -3.38 14.50
CA ARG A 275 -29.14 -2.43 14.81
C ARG A 275 -29.60 -0.98 14.72
N PHE A 276 -29.17 -0.18 15.70
CA PHE A 276 -29.52 1.23 15.81
C PHE A 276 -28.37 2.11 15.30
N PHE A 277 -28.72 3.04 14.43
CA PHE A 277 -27.81 4.04 13.90
C PHE A 277 -28.35 5.43 14.17
N LYS A 278 -27.47 6.39 14.42
CA LYS A 278 -27.84 7.79 14.62
C LYS A 278 -27.31 8.63 13.47
N LEU A 279 -28.21 9.39 12.84
CA LEU A 279 -27.86 10.43 11.88
C LEU A 279 -28.18 11.81 12.44
N THR A 280 -27.40 12.79 12.04
CA THR A 280 -27.66 14.22 12.23
C THR A 280 -28.25 14.81 10.97
N LYS A 281 -28.94 15.94 11.10
CA LYS A 281 -29.44 16.70 9.94
C LYS A 281 -28.33 17.00 8.92
N ALA A 282 -27.15 17.38 9.38
CA ALA A 282 -26.00 17.67 8.51
C ALA A 282 -25.52 16.44 7.72
N GLN A 283 -25.45 15.26 8.36
CA GLN A 283 -25.10 14.02 7.68
C GLN A 283 -26.12 13.67 6.59
N MET A 284 -27.42 13.77 6.90
CA MET A 284 -28.48 13.51 5.93
C MET A 284 -28.45 14.49 4.76
N GLN A 285 -28.05 15.74 4.99
CA GLN A 285 -27.99 16.78 3.96
C GLN A 285 -26.80 16.65 3.00
N ARG A 286 -25.82 15.78 3.29
CA ARG A 286 -24.59 15.64 2.49
C ARG A 286 -24.86 15.29 1.02
N ASP A 287 -25.72 14.31 0.79
CA ASP A 287 -26.12 13.84 -0.54
C ASP A 287 -27.62 14.06 -0.72
N ALA A 288 -28.08 15.27 -0.36
CA ALA A 288 -29.49 15.65 -0.50
C ALA A 288 -29.81 16.09 -1.94
N PRO A 289 -31.05 15.87 -2.41
CA PRO A 289 -32.14 15.18 -1.74
C PRO A 289 -31.96 13.65 -1.76
N ASN A 290 -32.31 12.99 -0.65
CA ASN A 290 -32.29 11.54 -0.48
C ASN A 290 -33.46 11.02 0.38
N TYR A 291 -33.51 9.70 0.54
CA TYR A 291 -34.56 9.01 1.30
C TYR A 291 -34.66 9.50 2.75
N PHE A 292 -33.53 9.72 3.43
CA PHE A 292 -33.51 10.18 4.82
C PHE A 292 -34.05 11.61 4.93
N THR A 293 -33.61 12.52 4.06
CA THR A 293 -34.11 13.90 4.06
C THR A 293 -35.61 13.96 3.79
N SER A 294 -36.13 13.11 2.89
CA SER A 294 -37.55 13.10 2.55
C SER A 294 -38.44 12.51 3.66
N HIS A 295 -37.91 11.59 4.46
CA HIS A 295 -38.65 10.94 5.53
C HIS A 295 -38.59 11.72 6.85
N PHE A 296 -37.41 12.23 7.19
CA PHE A 296 -37.20 12.91 8.47
C PHE A 296 -37.51 14.39 8.43
N LEU A 297 -37.46 15.03 7.26
CA LEU A 297 -37.63 16.47 7.12
C LEU A 297 -38.83 16.81 6.23
N ASP A 298 -39.60 17.82 6.62
CA ASP A 298 -40.65 18.39 5.77
C ASP A 298 -40.06 19.33 4.70
N SER A 299 -40.91 19.94 3.88
CA SER A 299 -40.51 20.91 2.85
C SER A 299 -39.83 22.16 3.41
N SER A 300 -40.01 22.46 4.70
CA SER A 300 -39.34 23.55 5.41
C SER A 300 -38.07 23.12 6.14
N GLY A 301 -37.72 21.83 6.09
CA GLY A 301 -36.57 21.24 6.77
C GLY A 301 -36.80 20.96 8.25
N GLN A 302 -38.06 20.98 8.73
CA GLN A 302 -38.43 20.64 10.11
C GLN A 302 -38.63 19.13 10.28
N CYS A 303 -38.39 18.64 11.50
CA CYS A 303 -38.48 17.22 11.81
C CYS A 303 -39.92 16.69 11.73
N LEU A 304 -40.18 15.75 10.83
CA LEU A 304 -41.45 15.01 10.73
C LEU A 304 -41.49 13.83 11.70
N THR A 305 -40.41 13.04 11.71
CA THR A 305 -40.25 11.85 12.55
C THR A 305 -38.83 11.79 13.10
N ARG A 306 -38.60 11.00 14.15
CA ARG A 306 -37.26 10.80 14.74
C ARG A 306 -36.75 9.36 14.66
N ILE A 307 -37.59 8.43 14.22
CA ILE A 307 -37.26 7.01 14.11
C ILE A 307 -37.72 6.52 12.74
N MET A 308 -36.85 5.77 12.06
CA MET A 308 -37.15 5.09 10.80
C MET A 308 -36.67 3.64 10.92
N GLU A 309 -37.48 2.70 10.48
CA GLU A 309 -37.08 1.30 10.39
C GLU A 309 -36.84 0.90 8.93
N ILE A 310 -35.75 0.18 8.68
CA ILE A 310 -35.33 -0.22 7.34
C ILE A 310 -34.94 -1.70 7.35
N SER A 311 -35.49 -2.47 6.42
CA SER A 311 -35.16 -3.88 6.22
C SER A 311 -34.02 -4.08 5.21
N ARG A 312 -32.86 -3.44 5.45
CA ARG A 312 -31.63 -3.59 4.64
C ARG A 312 -30.50 -4.23 5.45
N ASP A 313 -29.32 -4.38 4.84
CA ASP A 313 -28.19 -5.01 5.53
C ASP A 313 -27.49 -4.01 6.46
N PRO A 314 -27.35 -4.31 7.77
CA PRO A 314 -26.76 -3.35 8.69
C PRO A 314 -25.24 -3.20 8.54
N PHE A 315 -24.52 -4.16 7.94
CA PHE A 315 -23.08 -4.00 7.66
C PHE A 315 -22.84 -3.05 6.49
N LEU A 316 -23.63 -3.16 5.43
CA LEU A 316 -23.58 -2.19 4.32
C LEU A 316 -24.01 -0.80 4.77
N PHE A 317 -24.96 -0.72 5.70
CA PHE A 317 -25.36 0.57 6.27
C PHE A 317 -24.23 1.28 7.03
N GLU A 318 -23.27 0.55 7.62
CA GLU A 318 -22.08 1.18 8.20
C GLU A 318 -21.23 1.91 7.16
N LEU A 319 -21.12 1.35 5.94
CA LEU A 319 -20.43 2.02 4.82
C LEU A 319 -21.19 3.27 4.38
N VAL A 320 -22.53 3.20 4.32
CA VAL A 320 -23.39 4.37 4.06
C VAL A 320 -23.16 5.44 5.13
N LEU A 321 -23.13 5.08 6.40
CA LEU A 321 -22.87 6.00 7.50
C LEU A 321 -21.47 6.64 7.38
N LYS A 322 -20.43 5.85 7.06
CA LYS A 322 -19.08 6.37 6.81
C LYS A 322 -19.07 7.35 5.64
N TYR A 323 -19.78 7.05 4.56
CA TYR A 323 -19.94 7.97 3.42
C TYR A 323 -20.66 9.27 3.81
N LEU A 324 -21.75 9.20 4.56
CA LEU A 324 -22.49 10.38 5.05
C LEU A 324 -21.66 11.22 6.03
N ASN A 325 -20.70 10.58 6.70
CA ASN A 325 -19.65 11.22 7.48
C ASN A 325 -18.55 11.87 6.61
N GLY A 326 -18.53 11.62 5.32
CA GLY A 326 -17.52 12.13 4.39
C GLY A 326 -16.19 11.41 4.47
N TYR A 327 -16.18 10.19 4.99
CA TYR A 327 -15.02 9.31 4.93
C TYR A 327 -14.87 8.69 3.54
N GLN A 328 -13.63 8.35 3.19
CA GLN A 328 -13.31 7.61 2.00
C GLN A 328 -13.58 6.13 2.24
N ILE A 329 -14.60 5.60 1.55
CA ILE A 329 -15.01 4.20 1.71
C ILE A 329 -14.42 3.25 0.66
N PHE A 330 -13.65 3.77 -0.31
CA PHE A 330 -13.04 2.99 -1.39
C PHE A 330 -11.51 3.12 -1.43
N PRO A 331 -10.77 2.02 -1.68
CA PRO A 331 -11.26 0.63 -1.82
C PRO A 331 -11.90 0.12 -0.52
N ILE A 332 -12.93 -0.75 -0.62
CA ILE A 332 -13.59 -1.28 0.58
C ILE A 332 -12.59 -2.19 1.31
N HIS A 333 -12.29 -1.85 2.55
CA HIS A 333 -11.39 -2.65 3.36
C HIS A 333 -12.00 -4.04 3.66
N PRO A 334 -11.24 -5.14 3.58
CA PRO A 334 -11.77 -6.50 3.78
C PRO A 334 -12.55 -6.70 5.09
N THR A 335 -12.22 -5.98 6.15
CA THR A 335 -12.91 -6.06 7.45
C THR A 335 -14.28 -5.37 7.48
N LEU A 336 -14.56 -4.49 6.52
CA LEU A 336 -15.85 -3.82 6.35
C LEU A 336 -16.73 -4.55 5.31
N VAL A 337 -16.20 -5.59 4.67
CA VAL A 337 -16.97 -6.44 3.77
C VAL A 337 -17.89 -7.33 4.61
N PRO A 338 -19.19 -7.42 4.30
CA PRO A 338 -20.09 -8.33 5.00
C PRO A 338 -19.54 -9.77 5.01
N PRO A 339 -19.75 -10.57 6.07
CA PRO A 339 -19.10 -11.88 6.25
C PRO A 339 -19.28 -12.92 5.11
N CYS A 340 -20.23 -12.70 4.20
CA CYS A 340 -20.53 -13.59 3.08
C CYS A 340 -20.30 -12.94 1.70
N SER A 341 -19.67 -11.76 1.65
CA SER A 341 -19.46 -10.99 0.41
C SER A 341 -17.97 -10.93 0.07
N THR A 342 -17.67 -10.74 -1.22
CA THR A 342 -16.34 -10.29 -1.65
C THR A 342 -16.32 -8.77 -1.73
N PRO A 343 -15.15 -8.09 -1.76
CA PRO A 343 -15.09 -6.65 -1.99
C PRO A 343 -15.85 -6.20 -3.24
N GLU A 344 -15.79 -6.96 -4.33
CA GLU A 344 -16.48 -6.65 -5.59
C GLU A 344 -17.99 -6.79 -5.44
N THR A 345 -18.44 -7.84 -4.76
CA THR A 345 -19.87 -8.07 -4.47
C THR A 345 -20.39 -6.97 -3.55
N ALA A 346 -19.61 -6.58 -2.53
CA ALA A 346 -19.94 -5.50 -1.61
C ALA A 346 -20.08 -4.14 -2.31
N ILE A 347 -19.29 -3.84 -3.35
CA ILE A 347 -19.49 -2.62 -4.17
C ILE A 347 -20.85 -2.66 -4.86
N GLY A 348 -21.21 -3.80 -5.46
CA GLY A 348 -22.50 -3.99 -6.13
C GLY A 348 -23.69 -3.89 -5.17
N ASP A 349 -23.60 -4.54 -4.00
CA ASP A 349 -24.63 -4.51 -2.97
C ASP A 349 -24.76 -3.10 -2.35
N LEU A 350 -23.63 -2.42 -2.09
CA LEU A 350 -23.61 -1.04 -1.62
C LEU A 350 -24.23 -0.09 -2.65
N ARG A 351 -24.02 -0.32 -3.95
CA ARG A 351 -24.70 0.46 -5.00
C ARG A 351 -26.22 0.27 -4.94
N ALA A 352 -26.69 -0.96 -4.78
CA ALA A 352 -28.11 -1.25 -4.66
C ALA A 352 -28.73 -0.57 -3.42
N ASP A 353 -28.02 -0.57 -2.29
CA ASP A 353 -28.40 0.19 -1.09
C ASP A 353 -28.42 1.70 -1.33
N ALA A 354 -27.38 2.24 -1.98
CA ALA A 354 -27.30 3.66 -2.32
C ALA A 354 -28.44 4.11 -3.26
N GLU A 355 -28.84 3.26 -4.22
CA GLU A 355 -30.00 3.49 -5.07
C GLU A 355 -31.30 3.50 -4.26
N PHE A 356 -31.48 2.54 -3.33
CA PHE A 356 -32.62 2.50 -2.42
C PHE A 356 -32.70 3.77 -1.55
N TYR A 357 -31.57 4.20 -0.97
CA TYR A 357 -31.49 5.42 -0.16
C TYR A 357 -31.50 6.71 -0.98
N GLN A 358 -31.46 6.63 -2.31
CA GLN A 358 -31.40 7.76 -3.23
C GLN A 358 -30.15 8.65 -3.01
N LEU A 359 -29.03 8.05 -2.65
CA LEU A 359 -27.73 8.71 -2.47
C LEU A 359 -26.99 8.78 -3.80
N LYS A 360 -27.30 9.82 -4.60
CA LYS A 360 -26.87 9.90 -6.00
C LYS A 360 -25.36 9.97 -6.16
N GLU A 361 -24.68 10.72 -5.31
CA GLU A 361 -23.22 10.82 -5.35
C GLU A 361 -22.58 9.49 -4.95
N LEU A 362 -23.12 8.80 -3.94
CA LEU A 362 -22.64 7.47 -3.57
C LEU A 362 -22.85 6.44 -4.70
N VAL A 363 -23.99 6.49 -5.40
CA VAL A 363 -24.25 5.63 -6.57
C VAL A 363 -23.20 5.88 -7.65
N ASN A 364 -22.90 7.15 -7.96
CA ASN A 364 -21.89 7.50 -8.95
C ASN A 364 -20.49 7.04 -8.52
N LEU A 365 -20.17 7.18 -7.23
CA LEU A 365 -18.91 6.71 -6.68
C LEU A 365 -18.79 5.19 -6.82
N CYS A 366 -19.84 4.42 -6.50
CA CYS A 366 -19.87 2.97 -6.71
C CYS A 366 -19.67 2.62 -8.18
N LYS A 367 -20.39 3.27 -9.11
CA LYS A 367 -20.23 3.04 -10.56
C LYS A 367 -18.84 3.33 -11.08
N SER A 368 -18.15 4.32 -10.52
CA SER A 368 -16.76 4.65 -10.89
C SER A 368 -15.74 3.61 -10.39
N LYS A 369 -16.11 2.81 -9.39
CA LYS A 369 -15.28 1.77 -8.77
C LYS A 369 -15.68 0.36 -9.20
N GLU A 370 -16.91 0.18 -9.67
CA GLU A 370 -17.27 -0.97 -10.49
C GLU A 370 -16.32 -0.96 -11.69
N ALA A 371 -15.45 -1.97 -11.75
CA ALA A 371 -14.66 -2.20 -12.94
C ALA A 371 -15.60 -2.15 -14.15
N PRO A 372 -15.24 -1.46 -15.24
CA PRO A 372 -16.12 -1.37 -16.41
C PRO A 372 -16.60 -2.77 -16.76
N LYS A 373 -17.91 -2.94 -16.95
CA LYS A 373 -18.58 -4.20 -17.36
C LYS A 373 -18.15 -4.71 -18.75
N SER A 374 -16.95 -4.34 -19.19
CA SER A 374 -16.23 -4.83 -20.36
C SER A 374 -14.90 -5.45 -19.94
N ALA A 375 -14.96 -6.48 -19.11
CA ALA A 375 -14.34 -7.77 -19.37
C ALA A 375 -14.93 -8.73 -18.33
N PRO A 376 -15.21 -10.00 -18.67
CA PRO A 376 -15.50 -11.01 -17.65
C PRO A 376 -14.42 -10.90 -16.59
N THR A 377 -14.76 -11.16 -15.31
CA THR A 377 -13.76 -11.49 -14.30
C THR A 377 -12.62 -12.20 -15.01
N VAL A 378 -11.42 -11.62 -15.00
CA VAL A 378 -10.21 -12.30 -15.49
C VAL A 378 -9.99 -13.46 -14.54
N ARG A 379 -10.84 -14.48 -14.62
CA ARG A 379 -10.38 -15.84 -14.55
C ARG A 379 -9.36 -15.85 -15.67
N PHE A 380 -8.09 -15.89 -15.32
CA PHE A 380 -7.07 -16.26 -16.28
C PHE A 380 -7.50 -17.63 -16.82
N THR A 381 -8.21 -17.65 -17.96
CA THR A 381 -8.96 -18.82 -18.39
C THR A 381 -8.03 -19.90 -18.93
N SER A 382 -6.79 -19.53 -19.26
CA SER A 382 -5.73 -20.48 -19.53
C SER A 382 -4.45 -20.07 -18.83
N SER A 383 -4.02 -20.84 -17.83
CA SER A 383 -2.59 -20.94 -17.55
C SER A 383 -1.97 -21.66 -18.73
N GLN A 384 -1.26 -20.93 -19.58
CA GLN A 384 -0.42 -21.53 -20.60
C GLN A 384 0.95 -21.81 -20.00
N ILE A 385 1.62 -22.82 -20.53
CA ILE A 385 2.99 -23.13 -20.16
C ILE A 385 3.85 -22.71 -21.33
N ALA A 386 4.73 -21.74 -21.10
CA ALA A 386 5.78 -21.39 -22.03
C ALA A 386 7.06 -22.11 -21.62
N VAL A 387 7.79 -22.59 -22.60
CA VAL A 387 9.17 -23.02 -22.44
C VAL A 387 10.05 -21.98 -23.09
N ILE A 388 10.96 -21.42 -22.31
CA ILE A 388 11.98 -20.50 -22.82
C ILE A 388 13.25 -21.30 -23.02
N THR A 389 13.60 -21.56 -24.27
CA THR A 389 14.83 -22.27 -24.65
C THR A 389 15.92 -21.29 -25.02
N GLY A 390 17.13 -21.52 -24.56
CA GLY A 390 18.31 -20.76 -24.98
C GLY A 390 19.59 -21.57 -24.86
N TYR A 391 20.54 -21.26 -25.74
CA TYR A 391 21.88 -21.85 -25.71
C TYR A 391 22.86 -20.91 -25.04
N PHE A 392 23.73 -21.47 -24.20
CA PHE A 392 24.80 -20.70 -23.57
C PHE A 392 26.12 -21.46 -23.54
N ASN A 393 27.19 -20.73 -23.82
CA ASN A 393 28.56 -21.20 -23.66
C ASN A 393 28.95 -21.01 -22.20
N SER A 394 28.66 -22.00 -21.37
CA SER A 394 29.08 -21.99 -19.97
C SER A 394 30.34 -22.81 -19.83
N THR A 395 31.37 -22.16 -19.28
CA THR A 395 32.45 -22.85 -18.58
C THR A 395 31.83 -23.70 -17.47
N ALA A 396 32.48 -24.80 -17.09
CA ALA A 396 31.86 -25.90 -16.36
C ALA A 396 31.17 -25.53 -15.02
N ASP A 397 31.44 -24.31 -14.51
CA ASP A 397 31.18 -23.87 -13.14
C ASP A 397 29.98 -22.93 -12.98
N GLY A 398 29.16 -22.72 -14.02
CA GLY A 398 27.97 -21.85 -13.91
C GLY A 398 28.31 -20.35 -13.84
N ILE A 399 29.51 -19.99 -14.30
CA ILE A 399 29.88 -18.60 -14.53
C ILE A 399 29.07 -18.13 -15.75
N ALA A 400 28.35 -17.02 -15.60
CA ALA A 400 27.59 -16.44 -16.71
C ALA A 400 28.52 -16.14 -17.91
N PRO A 401 27.99 -16.03 -19.13
CA PRO A 401 28.82 -15.87 -20.32
C PRO A 401 29.56 -14.52 -20.33
N SER A 402 30.70 -14.44 -21.02
CA SER A 402 31.53 -13.24 -21.14
C SER A 402 30.93 -12.14 -22.03
N GLU A 403 29.78 -12.42 -22.65
CA GLU A 403 29.06 -11.48 -23.51
C GLU A 403 28.08 -10.60 -22.72
N SER A 404 27.63 -9.50 -23.33
CA SER A 404 26.62 -8.62 -22.74
C SER A 404 25.31 -9.37 -22.45
N PHE A 405 24.58 -8.95 -21.42
CA PHE A 405 23.31 -9.60 -21.04
C PHE A 405 22.27 -9.53 -22.16
N GLU A 406 22.29 -8.46 -22.95
CA GLU A 406 21.37 -8.20 -24.06
C GLU A 406 21.63 -9.17 -25.22
N GLN A 407 22.90 -9.37 -25.59
CA GLN A 407 23.31 -10.38 -26.58
C GLN A 407 23.06 -11.81 -26.07
N TYR A 408 23.16 -12.01 -24.75
CA TYR A 408 22.84 -13.28 -24.12
C TYR A 408 21.34 -13.60 -24.21
N ILE A 409 20.49 -12.64 -23.85
CA ILE A 409 19.03 -12.78 -23.86
C ILE A 409 18.46 -12.88 -25.29
N SER A 410 19.14 -12.34 -26.31
CA SER A 410 18.71 -12.48 -27.70
C SER A 410 18.62 -13.92 -28.19
N ARG A 411 19.30 -14.86 -27.51
CA ARG A 411 19.28 -16.30 -27.83
C ARG A 411 18.18 -17.10 -27.13
N PHE A 412 17.42 -16.46 -26.24
CA PHE A 412 16.31 -17.10 -25.57
C PHE A 412 15.02 -16.83 -26.33
N TYR A 413 14.30 -17.91 -26.65
CA TYR A 413 13.05 -17.85 -27.39
C TYR A 413 11.95 -18.54 -26.58
N PRO A 414 10.83 -17.86 -26.31
CA PRO A 414 9.68 -18.49 -25.69
C PRO A 414 8.92 -19.33 -26.74
N THR A 415 8.53 -20.55 -26.35
CA THR A 415 7.69 -21.46 -27.13
C THR A 415 6.54 -21.93 -26.26
N LEU A 416 5.30 -21.79 -26.72
CA LEU A 416 4.14 -22.29 -25.97
C LEU A 416 4.06 -23.81 -26.07
N LEU A 417 3.77 -24.46 -24.94
CA LEU A 417 3.52 -25.89 -24.88
C LEU A 417 2.04 -26.19 -24.62
N SER A 418 1.54 -27.22 -25.28
CA SER A 418 0.30 -27.89 -24.86
C SER A 418 0.51 -28.59 -23.51
N LYS A 419 -0.58 -28.94 -22.83
CA LYS A 419 -0.51 -29.67 -21.55
C LYS A 419 0.20 -31.02 -21.70
N GLU A 420 -0.01 -31.68 -22.83
CA GLU A 420 0.58 -32.97 -23.19
C GLU A 420 2.09 -32.82 -23.41
N HIS A 421 2.52 -31.82 -24.19
CA HIS A 421 3.94 -31.55 -24.40
C HIS A 421 4.66 -31.12 -23.12
N HIS A 422 4.00 -30.33 -22.26
CA HIS A 422 4.57 -29.97 -20.96
C HIS A 422 4.84 -31.22 -20.12
N LYS A 423 3.88 -32.13 -19.97
CA LYS A 423 4.06 -33.36 -19.16
C LYS A 423 5.27 -34.18 -19.62
N VAL A 424 5.50 -34.26 -20.92
CA VAL A 424 6.64 -34.98 -21.49
C VAL A 424 7.94 -34.21 -21.27
N ALA A 425 7.95 -32.91 -21.55
CA ALA A 425 9.16 -32.07 -21.43
C ALA A 425 9.59 -31.86 -19.97
N SER A 426 8.65 -31.85 -19.02
CA SER A 426 8.90 -31.59 -17.61
C SER A 426 9.33 -32.82 -16.79
N ALA A 427 9.37 -34.02 -17.39
CA ALA A 427 9.62 -35.27 -16.67
C ALA A 427 10.96 -35.31 -15.93
N ASP A 428 11.96 -34.56 -16.41
CA ASP A 428 13.30 -34.43 -15.79
C ASP A 428 13.61 -32.98 -15.36
N MET A 429 12.57 -32.17 -15.13
CA MET A 429 12.77 -30.78 -14.73
C MET A 429 13.33 -30.72 -13.31
N LEU A 430 14.39 -29.95 -13.12
CA LEU A 430 14.89 -29.61 -11.80
C LEU A 430 13.99 -28.55 -11.18
N THR A 431 13.43 -28.87 -10.03
CA THR A 431 12.65 -27.97 -9.18
C THR A 431 13.40 -27.70 -7.88
N LEU A 432 13.03 -26.63 -7.18
CA LEU A 432 13.63 -26.32 -5.87
C LEU A 432 13.39 -27.46 -4.89
N ALA A 433 12.21 -28.09 -4.98
CA ALA A 433 11.82 -29.24 -4.16
C ALA A 433 12.62 -30.51 -4.47
N SER A 434 13.18 -30.65 -5.68
CA SER A 434 13.94 -31.84 -6.10
C SER A 434 15.46 -31.67 -5.96
N ALA A 435 15.95 -30.50 -5.54
CA ALA A 435 17.38 -30.25 -5.39
C ALA A 435 17.95 -30.93 -4.13
N ALA A 436 19.03 -31.70 -4.29
CA ALA A 436 19.76 -32.22 -3.13
C ALA A 436 20.37 -31.05 -2.31
N PRO A 437 20.53 -31.17 -0.98
CA PRO A 437 21.11 -30.11 -0.15
C PRO A 437 22.48 -29.61 -0.64
N SER A 438 23.30 -30.51 -1.19
CA SER A 438 24.61 -30.18 -1.78
C SER A 438 24.55 -29.39 -3.09
N GLN A 439 23.37 -29.29 -3.70
CA GLN A 439 23.11 -28.59 -4.96
C GLN A 439 22.34 -27.29 -4.75
N LEU A 440 21.85 -27.01 -3.53
CA LEU A 440 20.95 -25.89 -3.25
C LEU A 440 21.56 -24.53 -3.63
N SER A 441 22.83 -24.30 -3.31
CA SER A 441 23.53 -23.05 -3.64
C SER A 441 23.66 -22.83 -5.14
N ARG A 442 23.97 -23.90 -5.88
CA ARG A 442 24.01 -23.87 -7.36
C ARG A 442 22.62 -23.70 -7.94
N PHE A 443 21.61 -24.30 -7.31
CA PHE A 443 20.21 -24.17 -7.71
C PHE A 443 19.72 -22.73 -7.56
N LEU A 444 20.02 -22.07 -6.45
CA LEU A 444 19.64 -20.68 -6.20
C LEU A 444 20.28 -19.70 -7.20
N ILE A 445 21.55 -19.90 -7.54
CA ILE A 445 22.22 -19.12 -8.59
C ILE A 445 21.44 -19.25 -9.91
N VAL A 446 21.09 -20.48 -10.27
CA VAL A 446 20.39 -20.76 -11.52
C VAL A 446 18.97 -20.23 -11.48
N ASN A 447 18.30 -20.26 -10.33
CA ASN A 447 16.98 -19.68 -10.13
C ASN A 447 17.02 -18.16 -10.38
N GLY A 448 17.97 -17.45 -9.75
CA GLY A 448 18.10 -16.00 -9.91
C GLY A 448 18.38 -15.58 -11.35
N TRP A 449 19.27 -16.31 -12.04
CA TRP A 449 19.50 -16.11 -13.47
C TRP A 449 18.25 -16.41 -14.31
N SER A 450 17.56 -17.51 -14.01
CA SER A 450 16.36 -17.92 -14.71
C SER A 450 15.25 -16.88 -14.57
N GLU A 451 14.99 -16.36 -13.36
CA GLU A 451 14.00 -15.30 -13.15
C GLU A 451 14.33 -14.03 -13.94
N ARG A 452 15.60 -13.63 -13.96
CA ARG A 452 16.04 -12.46 -14.74
C ARG A 452 15.86 -12.68 -16.24
N ILE A 453 16.18 -13.88 -16.74
CA ILE A 453 15.96 -14.27 -18.13
C ILE A 453 14.47 -14.24 -18.46
N VAL A 454 13.65 -14.94 -17.68
CA VAL A 454 12.20 -15.02 -17.87
C VAL A 454 11.58 -13.63 -17.87
N ARG A 455 11.90 -12.78 -16.89
CA ARG A 455 11.41 -11.41 -16.82
C ARG A 455 11.74 -10.62 -18.09
N THR A 456 12.97 -10.75 -18.59
CA THR A 456 13.44 -9.99 -19.74
C THR A 456 12.80 -10.50 -21.04
N VAL A 457 12.75 -11.82 -21.22
CA VAL A 457 12.16 -12.46 -22.41
C VAL A 457 10.65 -12.27 -22.46
N VAL A 458 9.94 -12.48 -21.34
CA VAL A 458 8.50 -12.25 -21.24
C VAL A 458 8.18 -10.78 -21.55
N LYS A 459 8.95 -9.83 -21.02
CA LYS A 459 8.74 -8.41 -21.32
C LYS A 459 9.03 -8.06 -22.78
N ARG A 460 10.02 -8.70 -23.41
CA ARG A 460 10.42 -8.45 -24.81
C ARG A 460 9.41 -9.03 -25.80
N ASP A 461 9.04 -10.30 -25.61
CA ASP A 461 8.37 -11.11 -26.64
C ASP A 461 6.90 -11.41 -26.29
N MET A 462 6.48 -11.21 -25.04
CA MET A 462 5.16 -11.61 -24.55
C MET A 462 4.47 -10.44 -23.83
N SER A 463 4.31 -9.32 -24.54
CA SER A 463 3.77 -8.06 -23.98
C SER A 463 2.37 -8.19 -23.36
N SER A 464 1.61 -9.23 -23.71
CA SER A 464 0.29 -9.54 -23.16
C SER A 464 0.31 -10.39 -21.87
N VAL A 465 1.50 -10.77 -21.38
CA VAL A 465 1.66 -11.53 -20.14
C VAL A 465 1.70 -10.57 -18.95
N GLU A 466 0.70 -10.67 -18.09
CA GLU A 466 0.60 -9.84 -16.88
C GLU A 466 1.37 -10.46 -15.71
N ARG A 467 1.36 -11.79 -15.61
CA ARG A 467 1.97 -12.55 -14.53
C ARG A 467 2.67 -13.78 -15.09
N TRP A 468 3.77 -14.17 -14.45
CA TRP A 468 4.48 -15.41 -14.74
C TRP A 468 5.03 -16.03 -13.46
N GLU A 469 5.33 -17.33 -13.52
CA GLU A 469 5.90 -18.13 -12.45
C GLU A 469 6.88 -19.12 -13.08
N LEU A 470 8.13 -19.13 -12.59
CA LEU A 470 9.13 -20.12 -13.01
C LEU A 470 8.82 -21.45 -12.31
N LEU A 471 8.45 -22.47 -13.09
CA LEU A 471 8.13 -23.82 -12.58
C LEU A 471 9.38 -24.66 -12.33
N GLY A 472 10.44 -24.40 -13.09
CA GLY A 472 11.72 -25.09 -12.99
C GLY A 472 12.51 -25.01 -14.29
N TRP A 473 13.58 -25.79 -14.40
CA TRP A 473 14.41 -25.81 -15.59
C TRP A 473 15.02 -27.18 -15.86
N LYS A 474 15.37 -27.42 -17.13
CA LYS A 474 16.18 -28.56 -17.56
C LYS A 474 17.45 -28.06 -18.22
N ARG A 475 18.51 -28.86 -18.09
CA ARG A 475 19.76 -28.66 -18.80
C ARG A 475 20.00 -29.84 -19.69
N ASP A 476 20.29 -29.57 -20.95
CA ASP A 476 20.76 -30.58 -21.88
C ASP A 476 22.19 -30.25 -22.30
N VAL A 477 23.03 -31.27 -22.36
CA VAL A 477 24.43 -31.15 -22.82
C VAL A 477 24.43 -31.55 -24.28
N SER A 478 24.18 -30.58 -25.16
CA SER A 478 24.13 -30.84 -26.61
C SER A 478 25.51 -31.10 -27.18
N THR A 479 26.55 -30.38 -26.71
CA THR A 479 27.95 -30.52 -27.13
C THR A 479 28.91 -30.07 -26.02
N PRO A 480 30.16 -30.56 -25.95
CA PRO A 480 31.15 -30.06 -25.01
C PRO A 480 31.31 -28.53 -25.13
N GLY A 481 31.03 -27.80 -24.04
CA GLY A 481 31.15 -26.34 -23.98
C GLY A 481 29.88 -25.55 -24.33
N VAL A 482 28.86 -26.18 -24.93
CA VAL A 482 27.55 -25.55 -25.17
C VAL A 482 26.50 -26.26 -24.34
N ARG A 483 25.82 -25.49 -23.50
CA ARG A 483 24.73 -26.00 -22.66
C ARG A 483 23.41 -25.43 -23.19
N HIS A 484 22.41 -26.28 -23.29
CA HIS A 484 21.05 -25.88 -23.63
C HIS A 484 20.25 -25.75 -22.33
N VAL A 485 19.69 -24.57 -22.05
CA VAL A 485 18.78 -24.35 -20.91
C VAL A 485 17.37 -24.30 -21.43
N ILE A 486 16.51 -25.02 -20.72
CA ILE A 486 15.07 -25.05 -20.96
C ILE A 486 14.42 -24.55 -19.68
N LEU A 487 13.83 -23.35 -19.70
CA LEU A 487 13.12 -22.77 -18.56
C LEU A 487 11.62 -23.01 -18.74
N PHE A 488 10.97 -23.60 -17.74
CA PHE A 488 9.52 -23.85 -17.76
C PHE A 488 8.83 -22.74 -17.00
N VAL A 489 7.96 -22.00 -17.68
CA VAL A 489 7.31 -20.82 -17.15
C VAL A 489 5.81 -20.98 -17.30
N LYS A 490 5.09 -20.87 -16.19
CA LYS A 490 3.65 -20.70 -16.22
C LYS A 490 3.36 -19.23 -16.44
N ILE A 491 2.55 -18.93 -17.45
CA ILE A 491 2.20 -17.56 -17.80
C ILE A 491 0.69 -17.38 -17.73
N TRP A 492 0.30 -16.16 -17.41
CA TRP A 492 -1.08 -15.72 -17.34
C TRP A 492 -1.25 -14.49 -18.23
N THR A 493 -2.10 -14.61 -19.24
CA THR A 493 -2.44 -13.51 -20.16
C THR A 493 -3.76 -12.87 -19.78
N ALA A 494 -3.90 -11.59 -20.11
CA ALA A 494 -5.18 -10.92 -20.04
C ALA A 494 -6.22 -11.63 -20.95
N PRO A 495 -7.50 -11.69 -20.58
CA PRO A 495 -8.53 -12.33 -21.40
C PRO A 495 -8.65 -11.66 -22.76
N GLY A 496 -8.82 -12.47 -23.80
CA GLY A 496 -8.86 -11.98 -25.18
C GLY A 496 -7.50 -11.90 -25.87
N PHE A 497 -6.40 -12.13 -25.15
CA PHE A 497 -5.06 -12.27 -25.74
C PHE A 497 -4.67 -13.74 -25.82
N ALA A 498 -4.63 -14.26 -27.06
CA ALA A 498 -3.90 -15.47 -27.37
C ALA A 498 -2.48 -15.08 -27.78
N ILE A 499 -1.48 -15.73 -27.18
CA ILE A 499 -0.11 -15.68 -27.70
C ILE A 499 -0.13 -16.62 -28.91
N ASN A 500 0.02 -16.05 -30.12
CA ASN A 500 0.07 -16.81 -31.38
C ASN A 500 1.46 -17.37 -31.62
#